data_AF-A0A3D2N0B4-F1
#
_entry.id   AF-A0A3D2N0B4-F1
#
_cell.length_a   1.000
_cell.length_b   1.000
_cell.length_c   1.000
_cell.angle_alpha   90.00
_cell.angle_beta   90.00
_cell.angle_gamma   90.00
#
_symmetry.space_group_name_H-M   'P 1'
#
loop_
_entity.id
_entity.type
_entity.pdbx_description
1 polymer ?
#
loop_
_entity_poly.entity_id
_entity_poly.type
_entity_poly.pdbx_seq_one_letter_code
_entity_poly.pdbx_strand_id
1 'polypeptide(L)'
;MRKAISILFGTAAALTLCCMTAAADDVTVDTSSAVETADGVSLSVSSKDLAASQFKEDTKITVSCTETDSDASPVKLVLNYWHADPDVNSGMGEPASAEVEAAEFQDGKAVFDAASIFEALGDNELSMVYSIDVCAVDKAVTCTGFEASDVYSRAEMSENDILYAKWVHPRKPKETDNWGQSISVGVDQFDTSAMTEKTWVIAIYSAELPENIPSAPVEFILQSTDDTVSPKAKNGTVWGKVSPVLFNDHMALFDYADMVDAYGTDDMSCVSTVYVGDTGNGKIKCTDLYVLRCKVLDRELPAEPVVSEAPAEESSVVELLTPPSSAVHSEAAAAVENDSSSKAEKGSVKSNLVLIIIGAVAGIAVAGVILYIILGRK
;
A
#
# COMPACT_ATOMS: atom_id res chain seq x y z
N MET A 1 -38.25 -58.52 -43.76
CA MET A 1 -38.50 -57.34 -44.61
C MET A 1 -37.86 -56.14 -43.93
N ARG A 2 -36.66 -55.74 -44.38
CA ARG A 2 -36.38 -54.59 -45.27
C ARG A 2 -36.50 -53.21 -44.58
N LYS A 3 -35.31 -52.60 -44.39
CA LYS A 3 -34.94 -51.15 -44.52
C LYS A 3 -35.49 -50.20 -43.44
N ALA A 4 -34.83 -49.15 -42.96
CA ALA A 4 -33.62 -48.39 -43.33
C ALA A 4 -33.09 -47.68 -42.04
N ILE A 5 -31.79 -47.64 -41.76
CA ILE A 5 -30.85 -46.52 -42.05
C ILE A 5 -31.42 -45.14 -41.71
N SER A 6 -30.91 -44.52 -40.63
CA SER A 6 -30.28 -43.20 -40.76
C SER A 6 -29.23 -43.01 -39.68
N ILE A 7 -28.00 -42.94 -40.17
CA ILE A 7 -26.79 -42.48 -39.51
C ILE A 7 -26.91 -40.95 -39.37
N LEU A 8 -26.56 -40.41 -38.22
CA LEU A 8 -26.04 -39.05 -38.13
C LEU A 8 -24.87 -39.06 -37.16
N PHE A 9 -23.69 -38.98 -37.77
CA PHE A 9 -22.43 -38.67 -37.13
C PHE A 9 -22.57 -37.32 -36.42
N GLY A 10 -22.38 -37.31 -35.11
CA GLY A 10 -22.09 -36.12 -34.33
C GLY A 10 -20.81 -36.41 -33.54
N THR A 11 -19.68 -36.19 -34.18
CA THR A 11 -18.37 -36.08 -33.52
C THR A 11 -18.46 -34.99 -32.46
N ALA A 12 -18.66 -35.38 -31.19
CA ALA A 12 -18.36 -34.50 -30.07
C ALA A 12 -16.83 -34.42 -29.98
N ALA A 13 -16.30 -33.27 -30.39
CA ALA A 13 -14.91 -32.92 -30.23
C ALA A 13 -14.50 -33.14 -28.76
N ALA A 14 -13.47 -33.97 -28.55
CA ALA A 14 -12.70 -33.89 -27.33
C ALA A 14 -12.14 -32.46 -27.29
N LEU A 15 -12.73 -31.62 -26.42
CA LEU A 15 -12.12 -30.37 -26.02
C LEU A 15 -10.87 -30.77 -25.25
N THR A 16 -9.75 -30.86 -25.95
CA THR A 16 -8.44 -30.76 -25.31
C THR A 16 -8.41 -29.36 -24.72
N LEU A 17 -8.71 -29.23 -23.41
CA LEU A 17 -8.22 -28.10 -22.65
C LEU A 17 -6.70 -28.19 -22.79
N CYS A 18 -6.13 -27.40 -23.69
CA CYS A 18 -4.74 -26.99 -23.52
C CYS A 18 -4.74 -26.18 -22.23
N CYS A 19 -4.42 -26.83 -21.12
CA CYS A 19 -3.84 -26.16 -19.98
C CYS A 19 -2.61 -25.47 -20.54
N MET A 20 -2.72 -24.18 -20.86
CA MET A 20 -1.54 -23.33 -20.94
C MET A 20 -1.00 -23.36 -19.52
N THR A 21 -0.06 -24.26 -19.25
CA THR A 21 0.88 -24.06 -18.14
C THR A 21 1.62 -22.79 -18.52
N ALA A 22 1.07 -21.64 -18.12
CA ALA A 22 1.79 -20.39 -18.12
C ALA A 22 3.10 -20.68 -17.37
N ALA A 23 4.23 -20.35 -18.01
CA ALA A 23 5.53 -20.62 -17.44
C ALA A 23 5.57 -19.88 -16.10
N ALA A 24 5.71 -20.64 -15.02
CA ALA A 24 5.93 -20.03 -13.74
C ALA A 24 7.25 -19.28 -13.79
N ASP A 25 7.26 -18.06 -13.28
CA ASP A 25 8.46 -17.24 -13.22
C ASP A 25 9.15 -17.47 -11.88
N ASP A 26 10.47 -17.47 -11.91
CA ASP A 26 11.31 -17.39 -10.73
C ASP A 26 11.71 -15.92 -10.53
N VAL A 27 11.66 -15.45 -9.29
CA VAL A 27 12.03 -14.09 -8.89
C VAL A 27 13.26 -14.16 -8.00
N THR A 28 14.34 -13.49 -8.41
CA THR A 28 15.52 -13.27 -7.58
C THR A 28 15.50 -11.84 -7.05
N VAL A 29 15.66 -11.67 -5.74
CA VAL A 29 15.68 -10.35 -5.08
C VAL A 29 17.13 -9.91 -4.84
N ASP A 30 17.41 -8.62 -5.06
CA ASP A 30 18.71 -8.05 -4.74
C ASP A 30 18.96 -8.04 -3.23
N THR A 31 20.03 -8.72 -2.80
CA THR A 31 20.43 -8.84 -1.40
C THR A 31 21.51 -7.82 -1.01
N SER A 32 21.83 -6.86 -1.86
CA SER A 32 22.86 -5.84 -1.61
C SER A 32 22.60 -4.97 -0.37
N SER A 33 21.34 -4.86 0.04
CA SER A 33 20.91 -4.14 1.25
C SER A 33 20.93 -4.99 2.52
N ALA A 34 21.25 -6.29 2.41
CA ALA A 34 21.24 -7.19 3.55
C ALA A 34 22.31 -6.80 4.58
N VAL A 35 21.98 -6.94 5.85
CA VAL A 35 22.85 -6.63 6.98
C VAL A 35 23.12 -7.87 7.82
N GLU A 36 24.32 -7.95 8.40
CA GLU A 36 24.62 -8.96 9.41
C GLU A 36 23.88 -8.60 10.70
N THR A 37 23.11 -9.54 11.24
CA THR A 37 22.46 -9.35 12.53
C THR A 37 22.28 -10.67 13.29
N ALA A 38 22.31 -10.60 14.62
CA ALA A 38 22.06 -11.72 15.52
C ALA A 38 20.64 -11.71 16.12
N ASP A 39 19.96 -10.56 16.09
CA ASP A 39 18.54 -10.43 16.37
C ASP A 39 17.93 -9.43 15.37
N GLY A 40 16.77 -9.76 14.81
CA GLY A 40 16.06 -8.89 13.87
C GLY A 40 16.34 -9.16 12.39
N VAL A 41 16.10 -8.14 11.56
CA VAL A 41 15.97 -8.26 10.10
C VAL A 41 17.34 -8.20 9.44
N SER A 42 17.70 -9.25 8.71
CA SER A 42 18.86 -9.26 7.82
C SER A 42 18.53 -8.66 6.46
N LEU A 43 17.36 -8.98 5.88
CA LEU A 43 16.88 -8.43 4.60
C LEU A 43 15.39 -8.15 4.69
N SER A 44 14.94 -7.02 4.16
CA SER A 44 13.50 -6.75 3.97
C SER A 44 13.19 -6.71 2.48
N VAL A 45 12.27 -7.57 2.04
CA VAL A 45 11.79 -7.65 0.66
C VAL A 45 10.47 -6.90 0.57
N SER A 46 10.46 -5.84 -0.22
CA SER A 46 9.26 -5.04 -0.44
C SER A 46 8.33 -5.69 -1.47
N SER A 47 7.04 -5.40 -1.41
CA SER A 47 6.08 -5.88 -2.43
C SER A 47 6.34 -5.35 -3.85
N LYS A 48 7.23 -4.36 -4.00
CA LYS A 48 7.73 -3.93 -5.32
C LYS A 48 8.68 -4.97 -5.92
N ASP A 49 9.44 -5.68 -5.10
CA ASP A 49 10.44 -6.65 -5.56
C ASP A 49 9.81 -8.05 -5.64
N LEU A 50 9.00 -8.41 -4.65
CA LEU A 50 8.19 -9.63 -4.63
C LEU A 50 6.97 -9.43 -3.73
N ALA A 51 5.77 -9.45 -4.31
CA ALA A 51 4.53 -9.41 -3.53
C ALA A 51 4.13 -10.83 -3.10
N ALA A 52 3.73 -11.05 -1.85
CA ALA A 52 3.31 -12.37 -1.39
C ALA A 52 2.08 -12.91 -2.14
N SER A 53 1.26 -12.01 -2.71
CA SER A 53 0.15 -12.37 -3.61
C SER A 53 0.60 -13.05 -4.91
N GLN A 54 1.90 -13.06 -5.22
CA GLN A 54 2.46 -13.85 -6.32
C GLN A 54 2.55 -15.35 -6.00
N PHE A 55 2.39 -15.75 -4.74
CA PHE A 55 2.62 -17.13 -4.34
C PHE A 55 1.49 -18.05 -4.81
N LYS A 56 1.89 -19.16 -5.42
CA LYS A 56 1.08 -20.32 -5.83
C LYS A 56 1.17 -21.38 -4.74
N GLU A 57 0.36 -22.44 -4.86
CA GLU A 57 0.38 -23.57 -3.92
C GLU A 57 1.73 -24.31 -3.88
N ASP A 58 2.49 -24.28 -4.98
CA ASP A 58 3.79 -24.95 -5.10
C ASP A 58 4.98 -23.98 -4.99
N THR A 59 4.74 -22.70 -4.65
CA THR A 59 5.80 -21.71 -4.47
C THR A 59 6.81 -22.14 -3.41
N LYS A 60 8.10 -21.91 -3.70
CA LYS A 60 9.18 -22.08 -2.72
C LYS A 60 10.05 -20.84 -2.66
N ILE A 61 10.29 -20.36 -1.45
CA ILE A 61 11.27 -19.32 -1.17
C ILE A 61 12.55 -19.99 -0.67
N THR A 62 13.66 -19.75 -1.34
CA THR A 62 14.99 -20.19 -0.92
C THR A 62 15.79 -18.98 -0.48
N VAL A 63 16.21 -18.99 0.79
CA VAL A 63 17.08 -17.98 1.38
C VAL A 63 18.46 -18.57 1.57
N SER A 64 19.47 -18.02 0.90
CA SER A 64 20.87 -18.31 1.20
C SER A 64 21.36 -17.37 2.29
N CYS A 65 22.08 -17.89 3.27
CA CYS A 65 22.68 -17.11 4.34
C CYS A 65 24.14 -17.51 4.57
N THR A 66 24.87 -16.68 5.31
CA THR A 66 26.21 -17.04 5.80
C THR A 66 26.15 -18.37 6.55
N GLU A 67 27.06 -19.30 6.23
CA GLU A 67 27.09 -20.64 6.81
C GLU A 67 27.10 -20.59 8.35
N THR A 68 26.33 -21.49 8.95
CA THR A 68 26.34 -21.71 10.40
C THR A 68 26.54 -23.20 10.67
N ASP A 69 27.26 -23.54 11.75
CA ASP A 69 27.52 -24.94 12.17
C ASP A 69 26.25 -25.61 12.78
N SER A 70 25.09 -25.46 12.16
CA SER A 70 23.77 -25.79 12.72
C SER A 70 22.93 -26.64 11.77
N ASP A 71 22.29 -27.67 12.31
CA ASP A 71 21.27 -28.44 11.57
C ASP A 71 19.91 -27.69 11.50
N ALA A 72 19.68 -26.72 12.41
CA ALA A 72 18.50 -25.86 12.39
C ALA A 72 18.76 -24.59 11.59
N SER A 73 17.74 -24.15 10.85
CA SER A 73 17.78 -22.88 10.11
C SER A 73 18.14 -21.72 11.05
N PRO A 74 19.14 -20.90 10.70
CA PRO A 74 19.48 -19.71 11.48
C PRO A 74 18.64 -18.50 11.05
N VAL A 75 17.68 -18.69 10.14
CA VAL A 75 16.75 -17.66 9.66
C VAL A 75 15.31 -18.16 9.67
N LYS A 76 14.38 -17.22 9.83
CA LYS A 76 12.95 -17.40 9.59
C LYS A 76 12.44 -16.30 8.67
N LEU A 77 11.30 -16.50 8.04
CA LEU A 77 10.58 -15.41 7.38
C LEU A 77 9.62 -14.74 8.35
N VAL A 78 9.47 -13.43 8.23
CA VAL A 78 8.42 -12.66 8.90
C VAL A 78 7.61 -11.94 7.83
N LEU A 79 6.36 -12.38 7.66
CA LEU A 79 5.40 -11.77 6.75
C LEU A 79 4.73 -10.62 7.48
N ASN A 80 4.99 -9.38 7.05
CA ASN A 80 4.32 -8.22 7.62
C ASN A 80 3.08 -7.88 6.80
N TYR A 81 1.93 -7.81 7.45
CA TYR A 81 0.64 -7.67 6.79
C TYR A 81 -0.28 -6.73 7.56
N TRP A 82 -1.29 -6.22 6.86
CA TRP A 82 -2.37 -5.47 7.51
C TRP A 82 -3.46 -6.42 7.99
N HIS A 83 -3.66 -6.53 9.29
CA HIS A 83 -4.70 -7.36 9.88
C HIS A 83 -6.02 -6.57 9.95
N ALA A 84 -6.96 -6.91 9.07
CA ALA A 84 -8.28 -6.30 9.04
C ALA A 84 -9.22 -6.99 10.05
N ASP A 85 -9.14 -6.57 11.32
CA ASP A 85 -10.04 -7.03 12.38
C ASP A 85 -11.12 -5.96 12.66
N PRO A 86 -12.43 -6.28 12.54
CA PRO A 86 -13.51 -5.35 12.85
C PRO A 86 -13.52 -4.85 14.31
N ASP A 87 -12.92 -5.61 15.23
CA ASP A 87 -12.88 -5.30 16.66
C ASP A 87 -11.63 -4.46 17.04
N VAL A 88 -10.61 -4.41 16.17
CA VAL A 88 -9.36 -3.66 16.40
C VAL A 88 -9.44 -2.26 15.80
N ASN A 89 -8.99 -1.25 16.55
CA ASN A 89 -8.94 0.15 16.10
C ASN A 89 -10.25 0.64 15.45
N SER A 90 -11.40 0.25 16.02
CA SER A 90 -12.73 0.57 15.48
C SER A 90 -12.96 0.06 14.04
N GLY A 91 -12.38 -1.08 13.70
CA GLY A 91 -12.48 -1.70 12.38
C GLY A 91 -11.47 -1.20 11.34
N MET A 92 -10.52 -0.34 11.74
CA MET A 92 -9.41 0.06 10.86
C MET A 92 -8.39 -1.06 10.69
N GLY A 93 -8.28 -1.97 11.67
CA GLY A 93 -7.21 -2.98 11.72
C GLY A 93 -5.88 -2.41 12.21
N GLU A 94 -4.82 -3.17 12.03
CA GLU A 94 -3.46 -2.76 12.41
C GLU A 94 -2.37 -3.53 11.64
N PRO A 95 -1.13 -3.00 11.58
CA PRO A 95 0.03 -3.78 11.18
C PRO A 95 0.23 -4.99 12.10
N ALA A 96 0.45 -6.15 11.51
CA ALA A 96 0.71 -7.41 12.20
C ALA A 96 1.82 -8.18 11.48
N SER A 97 2.29 -9.25 12.12
CA SER A 97 3.31 -10.13 11.55
C SER A 97 2.98 -11.61 11.77
N ALA A 98 3.42 -12.44 10.83
CA ALA A 98 3.37 -13.89 10.92
C ALA A 98 4.77 -14.45 10.69
N GLU A 99 5.23 -15.31 11.59
CA GLU A 99 6.54 -15.94 11.49
C GLU A 99 6.42 -17.30 10.78
N VAL A 100 7.32 -17.55 9.84
CA VAL A 100 7.38 -18.81 9.08
C VAL A 100 8.73 -19.45 9.32
N GLU A 101 8.71 -20.64 9.91
CA GLU A 101 9.90 -21.46 10.07
C GLU A 101 10.29 -22.13 8.75
N ALA A 102 11.59 -22.37 8.57
CA ALA A 102 12.07 -23.07 7.38
C ALA A 102 11.61 -24.53 7.41
N ALA A 103 11.06 -25.01 6.30
CA ALA A 103 10.69 -26.41 6.13
C ALA A 103 11.93 -27.31 5.98
N GLU A 104 13.00 -26.77 5.40
CA GLU A 104 14.28 -27.44 5.21
C GLU A 104 15.43 -26.44 5.39
N PHE A 105 16.55 -26.89 5.97
CA PHE A 105 17.80 -26.15 5.99
C PHE A 105 18.97 -27.07 5.66
N GLN A 106 19.68 -26.77 4.57
CA GLN A 106 20.85 -27.53 4.16
C GLN A 106 21.83 -26.63 3.38
N ASP A 107 23.13 -26.82 3.60
CA ASP A 107 24.20 -26.15 2.83
C ASP A 107 24.05 -24.62 2.80
N GLY A 108 23.70 -24.03 3.95
CA GLY A 108 23.51 -22.58 4.10
C GLY A 108 22.24 -22.04 3.44
N LYS A 109 21.29 -22.90 3.06
CA LYS A 109 20.03 -22.50 2.41
C LYS A 109 18.83 -22.95 3.24
N ALA A 110 17.99 -21.99 3.59
CA ALA A 110 16.68 -22.22 4.20
C ALA A 110 15.60 -22.20 3.11
N VAL A 111 14.73 -23.22 3.12
CA VAL A 111 13.61 -23.33 2.18
C VAL A 111 12.30 -23.17 2.94
N PHE A 112 11.45 -22.28 2.43
CA PHE A 112 10.10 -22.02 2.95
C PHE A 112 9.10 -22.37 1.87
N ASP A 113 8.19 -23.29 2.16
CA ASP A 113 7.13 -23.69 1.23
C ASP A 113 5.86 -22.86 1.43
N ALA A 114 5.04 -22.78 0.37
CA ALA A 114 3.79 -22.06 0.38
C ALA A 114 2.83 -22.57 1.46
N ALA A 115 2.82 -23.88 1.76
CA ALA A 115 1.96 -24.46 2.79
C ALA A 115 2.26 -23.87 4.18
N SER A 116 3.54 -23.77 4.54
CA SER A 116 3.98 -23.17 5.80
C SER A 116 3.67 -21.67 5.86
N ILE A 117 3.82 -20.97 4.73
CA ILE A 117 3.46 -19.55 4.60
C ILE A 117 1.95 -19.34 4.83
N PHE A 118 1.11 -20.16 4.20
CA PHE A 118 -0.34 -20.07 4.32
C PHE A 118 -0.82 -20.47 5.72
N GLU A 119 -0.22 -21.50 6.32
CA GLU A 119 -0.49 -21.88 7.70
C GLU A 119 -0.18 -20.73 8.68
N ALA A 120 0.97 -20.07 8.53
CA ALA A 120 1.37 -18.96 9.38
C ALA A 120 0.45 -17.73 9.25
N LEU A 121 -0.03 -17.43 8.04
CA LEU A 121 -0.98 -16.34 7.81
C LEU A 121 -2.40 -16.67 8.27
N GLY A 122 -2.77 -17.95 8.33
CA GLY A 122 -4.13 -18.38 8.67
C GLY A 122 -5.15 -17.88 7.65
N ASP A 123 -6.20 -17.20 8.12
CA ASP A 123 -7.27 -16.67 7.26
C ASP A 123 -6.91 -15.33 6.59
N ASN A 124 -5.71 -14.79 6.82
CA ASN A 124 -5.31 -13.50 6.26
C ASN A 124 -4.94 -13.63 4.76
N GLU A 125 -5.41 -12.67 3.95
CA GLU A 125 -5.15 -12.65 2.51
C GLU A 125 -3.68 -12.27 2.21
N LEU A 126 -3.03 -12.98 1.26
CA LEU A 126 -1.69 -12.61 0.77
C LEU A 126 -1.63 -11.18 0.20
N SER A 127 -2.76 -10.67 -0.32
CA SER A 127 -2.88 -9.31 -0.83
C SER A 127 -2.75 -8.23 0.25
N MET A 128 -2.72 -8.61 1.53
CA MET A 128 -2.55 -7.71 2.67
C MET A 128 -1.10 -7.69 3.18
N VAL A 129 -0.25 -8.61 2.71
CA VAL A 129 1.18 -8.66 3.03
C VAL A 129 1.89 -7.56 2.25
N TYR A 130 2.59 -6.68 2.97
CA TYR A 130 3.28 -5.52 2.40
C TYR A 130 4.80 -5.62 2.42
N SER A 131 5.37 -6.52 3.24
CA SER A 131 6.79 -6.89 3.18
C SER A 131 7.04 -8.31 3.69
N ILE A 132 8.18 -8.87 3.27
CA ILE A 132 8.69 -10.17 3.72
C ILE A 132 10.09 -9.93 4.26
N ASP A 133 10.28 -10.15 5.56
CA ASP A 133 11.57 -9.97 6.19
C ASP A 133 12.26 -11.32 6.42
N VAL A 134 13.55 -11.38 6.14
CA VAL A 134 14.43 -12.48 6.53
C VAL A 134 15.04 -12.11 7.89
N CYS A 135 14.64 -12.83 8.94
CA CYS A 135 15.05 -12.52 10.30
C CYS A 135 16.02 -13.57 10.85
N ALA A 136 17.04 -13.12 11.57
CA ALA A 136 17.97 -13.97 12.29
C ALA A 136 17.30 -14.70 13.45
N VAL A 137 17.73 -15.95 13.70
CA VAL A 137 17.31 -16.76 14.83
C VAL A 137 18.52 -17.10 15.70
N ASP A 138 18.65 -16.38 16.82
CA ASP A 138 19.64 -16.58 17.90
C ASP A 138 21.14 -16.57 17.49
N LYS A 139 21.45 -16.27 16.23
CA LYS A 139 22.81 -16.28 15.67
C LYS A 139 22.98 -15.17 14.64
N ALA A 140 24.20 -14.63 14.60
CA ALA A 140 24.57 -13.66 13.57
C ALA A 140 24.50 -14.30 12.18
N VAL A 141 23.70 -13.71 11.30
CA VAL A 141 23.55 -14.14 9.90
C VAL A 141 23.45 -12.93 8.99
N THR A 142 23.93 -13.11 7.75
CA THR A 142 23.63 -12.21 6.63
C THR A 142 22.90 -13.00 5.56
N CYS A 143 21.75 -12.50 5.08
CA CYS A 143 21.10 -13.01 3.88
C CYS A 143 21.97 -12.70 2.66
N THR A 144 22.43 -13.73 1.95
CA THR A 144 23.30 -13.62 0.78
C THR A 144 22.57 -13.92 -0.52
N GLY A 145 21.40 -14.53 -0.47
CA GLY A 145 20.54 -14.76 -1.63
C GLY A 145 19.08 -14.94 -1.22
N PHE A 146 18.17 -14.49 -2.08
CA PHE A 146 16.73 -14.66 -1.92
C PHE A 146 16.11 -14.94 -3.28
N GLU A 147 15.49 -16.11 -3.41
CA GLU A 147 14.85 -16.59 -4.63
C GLU A 147 13.46 -17.14 -4.31
N ALA A 148 12.44 -16.72 -5.06
CA ALA A 148 11.11 -17.31 -5.01
C ALA A 148 10.84 -17.99 -6.34
N SER A 149 10.52 -19.28 -6.28
CA SER A 149 10.25 -20.11 -7.46
C SER A 149 8.78 -20.46 -7.55
N ASP A 150 8.32 -20.74 -8.77
CA ASP A 150 6.92 -21.02 -9.09
C ASP A 150 5.97 -19.94 -8.57
N VAL A 151 6.21 -18.68 -8.95
CA VAL A 151 5.32 -17.57 -8.61
C VAL A 151 4.52 -17.11 -9.83
N TYR A 152 3.47 -16.33 -9.61
CA TYR A 152 2.82 -15.58 -10.68
C TYR A 152 3.78 -14.50 -11.19
N SER A 153 3.99 -14.48 -12.50
CA SER A 153 4.58 -13.35 -13.21
C SER A 153 3.73 -12.10 -13.03
N ARG A 154 4.31 -10.92 -13.28
CA ARG A 154 3.54 -9.66 -13.26
C ARG A 154 2.41 -9.63 -14.31
N ALA A 155 2.64 -10.25 -15.46
CA ALA A 155 1.62 -10.38 -16.50
C ALA A 155 0.46 -11.24 -16.02
N GLU A 156 0.74 -12.41 -15.44
CA GLU A 156 -0.31 -13.27 -14.85
C GLU A 156 -1.05 -12.56 -13.72
N MET A 157 -0.37 -11.80 -12.86
CA MET A 157 -1.05 -11.03 -11.82
C MET A 157 -2.03 -10.02 -12.41
N SER A 158 -1.64 -9.31 -13.45
CA SER A 158 -2.51 -8.35 -14.15
C SER A 158 -3.69 -9.05 -14.83
N GLU A 159 -3.44 -10.15 -15.54
CA GLU A 159 -4.48 -10.92 -16.25
C GLU A 159 -5.51 -11.57 -15.31
N ASN A 160 -5.12 -11.89 -14.08
CA ASN A 160 -5.95 -12.55 -13.08
C ASN A 160 -6.45 -11.60 -11.98
N ASP A 161 -6.34 -10.28 -12.16
CA ASP A 161 -6.74 -9.26 -11.19
C ASP A 161 -6.17 -9.51 -9.78
N ILE A 162 -4.94 -10.04 -9.69
CA ILE A 162 -4.27 -10.33 -8.42
C ILE A 162 -3.80 -9.01 -7.81
N LEU A 163 -4.31 -8.72 -6.61
CA LEU A 163 -4.03 -7.49 -5.89
C LEU A 163 -2.93 -7.69 -4.84
N TYR A 164 -2.21 -6.61 -4.53
CA TYR A 164 -1.15 -6.60 -3.51
C TYR A 164 -1.23 -5.37 -2.60
N ALA A 165 -0.56 -5.42 -1.45
CA ALA A 165 -0.40 -4.27 -0.57
C ALA A 165 0.93 -3.58 -0.80
N LYS A 166 0.93 -2.25 -0.77
CA LYS A 166 2.13 -1.43 -0.88
C LYS A 166 2.35 -0.64 0.40
N TRP A 167 3.50 -0.84 1.02
CA TRP A 167 3.96 0.05 2.08
C TRP A 167 4.87 1.12 1.48
N VAL A 168 4.53 2.38 1.74
CA VAL A 168 5.27 3.54 1.27
C VAL A 168 5.89 4.22 2.47
N HIS A 169 7.22 4.23 2.52
CA HIS A 169 8.00 5.03 3.45
C HIS A 169 8.42 6.36 2.78
N PRO A 170 7.76 7.49 3.07
CA PRO A 170 8.05 8.78 2.43
C PRO A 170 9.46 9.26 2.77
N ARG A 171 10.16 9.88 1.81
CA ARG A 171 11.59 10.23 1.98
C ARG A 171 11.87 11.29 3.05
N LYS A 172 10.92 12.19 3.30
CA LYS A 172 11.11 13.38 4.16
C LYS A 172 9.84 13.74 4.94
N PRO A 173 9.35 12.87 5.84
CA PRO A 173 8.24 13.22 6.70
C PRO A 173 8.62 14.39 7.60
N LYS A 174 7.70 15.34 7.77
CA LYS A 174 7.88 16.48 8.66
C LYS A 174 6.67 16.68 9.55
N GLU A 175 6.91 17.18 10.75
CA GLU A 175 5.84 17.69 11.58
C GLU A 175 5.23 18.92 10.91
N THR A 176 3.91 19.02 10.90
CA THR A 176 3.18 20.18 10.39
C THR A 176 2.08 20.61 11.33
N ASP A 177 1.76 21.89 11.25
CA ASP A 177 0.56 22.51 11.78
C ASP A 177 0.05 23.55 10.77
N ASN A 178 -1.20 23.99 10.97
CA ASN A 178 -1.83 25.06 10.20
C ASN A 178 -1.86 24.83 8.68
N TRP A 179 -2.42 23.69 8.27
CA TRP A 179 -2.65 23.29 6.87
C TRP A 179 -1.36 22.99 6.08
N GLY A 180 -0.34 22.49 6.76
CA GLY A 180 0.89 22.01 6.17
C GLY A 180 0.77 20.59 5.61
N GLN A 181 1.72 20.23 4.74
CA GLN A 181 1.82 18.88 4.15
C GLN A 181 2.89 18.08 4.87
N SER A 182 2.51 17.07 5.65
CA SER A 182 3.45 16.28 6.44
C SER A 182 4.30 15.35 5.60
N ILE A 183 3.71 14.75 4.57
CA ILE A 183 4.42 13.95 3.56
C ILE A 183 4.02 14.36 2.16
N SER A 184 4.92 14.10 1.21
CA SER A 184 4.72 14.23 -0.23
C SER A 184 5.27 12.98 -0.88
N VAL A 185 4.43 12.29 -1.65
CA VAL A 185 4.72 11.00 -2.28
C VAL A 185 4.53 11.16 -3.77
N GLY A 186 5.62 11.04 -4.53
CA GLY A 186 5.59 11.09 -6.00
C GLY A 186 5.28 9.72 -6.61
N VAL A 187 5.02 9.72 -7.93
CA VAL A 187 4.73 8.50 -8.72
C VAL A 187 5.82 7.43 -8.61
N ASP A 188 7.08 7.84 -8.41
CA ASP A 188 8.21 6.92 -8.21
C ASP A 188 8.10 6.10 -6.91
N GLN A 189 7.40 6.64 -5.90
CA GLN A 189 7.11 5.95 -4.65
C GLN A 189 5.73 5.29 -4.67
N PHE A 190 4.72 5.93 -5.25
CA PHE A 190 3.38 5.39 -5.37
C PHE A 190 2.68 5.92 -6.63
N ASP A 191 2.48 5.02 -7.60
CA ASP A 191 1.67 5.27 -8.79
C ASP A 191 0.20 4.95 -8.47
N THR A 192 -0.61 6.01 -8.34
CA THR A 192 -2.03 5.93 -8.01
C THR A 192 -2.87 5.25 -9.08
N SER A 193 -2.36 5.08 -10.30
CA SER A 193 -3.05 4.27 -11.32
C SER A 193 -3.14 2.79 -10.94
N ALA A 194 -2.36 2.34 -9.95
CA ALA A 194 -2.44 1.01 -9.35
C ALA A 194 -3.64 0.84 -8.41
N MET A 195 -4.34 1.91 -8.04
CA MET A 195 -5.52 1.78 -7.18
C MET A 195 -6.70 1.14 -7.93
N THR A 196 -7.55 0.47 -7.18
CA THR A 196 -8.78 -0.18 -7.64
C THR A 196 -9.96 0.24 -6.77
N GLU A 197 -11.18 -0.09 -7.16
CA GLU A 197 -12.38 0.13 -6.33
C GLU A 197 -12.31 -0.54 -4.94
N LYS A 198 -11.41 -1.49 -4.74
CA LYS A 198 -11.18 -2.19 -3.46
C LYS A 198 -10.05 -1.57 -2.63
N THR A 199 -9.38 -0.54 -3.14
CA THR A 199 -8.24 0.08 -2.49
C THR A 199 -8.64 0.82 -1.22
N TRP A 200 -7.82 0.65 -0.20
CA TRP A 200 -7.80 1.45 1.01
C TRP A 200 -6.43 2.10 1.16
N VAL A 201 -6.39 3.37 1.52
CA VAL A 201 -5.15 4.04 1.92
C VAL A 201 -5.21 4.31 3.41
N ILE A 202 -4.19 3.91 4.13
CA ILE A 202 -4.05 4.16 5.56
C ILE A 202 -2.83 5.03 5.77
N ALA A 203 -3.03 6.21 6.35
CA ALA A 203 -1.94 7.07 6.79
C ALA A 203 -1.61 6.78 8.24
N ILE A 204 -0.33 6.50 8.53
CA ILE A 204 0.19 6.39 9.90
C ILE A 204 0.81 7.72 10.29
N TYR A 205 0.42 8.23 11.46
CA TYR A 205 0.93 9.49 11.98
C TYR A 205 1.05 9.49 13.50
N SER A 206 1.80 10.44 14.02
CA SER A 206 1.64 10.89 15.41
C SER A 206 0.88 12.20 15.40
N ALA A 207 -0.07 12.39 16.32
CA ALA A 207 -0.77 13.66 16.47
C ALA A 207 -0.83 14.13 17.93
N GLU A 208 -0.64 15.44 18.13
CA GLU A 208 -0.90 16.10 19.41
C GLU A 208 -2.30 16.72 19.35
N LEU A 209 -3.30 15.95 19.78
CA LEU A 209 -4.71 16.30 19.63
C LEU A 209 -5.31 16.85 20.93
N PRO A 210 -6.06 17.95 20.87
CA PRO A 210 -6.94 18.35 21.97
C PRO A 210 -7.97 17.26 22.28
N GLU A 211 -8.43 17.18 23.53
CA GLU A 211 -9.58 16.32 23.86
C GLU A 211 -10.82 16.76 23.07
N ASN A 212 -11.45 15.82 22.36
CA ASN A 212 -12.66 16.02 21.53
C ASN A 212 -12.45 16.91 20.30
N ILE A 213 -11.56 16.51 19.38
CA ILE A 213 -11.47 17.15 18.07
C ILE A 213 -12.75 16.93 17.24
N PRO A 214 -13.31 17.99 16.62
CA PRO A 214 -14.58 17.91 15.90
C PRO A 214 -14.46 17.27 14.52
N SER A 215 -13.25 17.16 13.98
CA SER A 215 -12.96 16.59 12.66
C SER A 215 -11.56 15.98 12.63
N ALA A 216 -11.28 15.16 11.61
CA ALA A 216 -10.01 14.46 11.45
C ALA A 216 -8.82 15.44 11.46
N PRO A 217 -7.67 15.06 12.06
CA PRO A 217 -6.50 15.92 12.11
C PRO A 217 -5.67 15.90 10.82
N VAL A 218 -6.00 14.98 9.90
CA VAL A 218 -5.32 14.77 8.62
C VAL A 218 -6.29 14.74 7.46
N GLU A 219 -5.80 15.13 6.29
CA GLU A 219 -6.46 14.94 4.99
C GLU A 219 -5.51 14.24 4.01
N PHE A 220 -6.07 13.44 3.10
CA PHE A 220 -5.34 12.87 1.97
C PHE A 220 -5.60 13.72 0.74
N ILE A 221 -4.56 14.01 -0.05
CA ILE A 221 -4.65 14.95 -1.17
C ILE A 221 -4.11 14.32 -2.44
N LEU A 222 -4.95 14.28 -3.47
CA LEU A 222 -4.61 13.88 -4.83
C LEU A 222 -4.32 15.14 -5.66
N GLN A 223 -3.06 15.33 -6.05
CA GLN A 223 -2.65 16.45 -6.89
C GLN A 223 -2.29 15.97 -8.30
N SER A 224 -2.85 16.63 -9.31
CA SER A 224 -2.35 16.59 -10.69
C SER A 224 -2.00 18.01 -11.16
N THR A 225 -1.00 18.11 -12.04
CA THR A 225 -0.69 19.34 -12.80
C THR A 225 -1.11 19.21 -14.28
N ASP A 226 -1.95 18.22 -14.56
CA ASP A 226 -2.53 17.91 -15.85
C ASP A 226 -4.07 17.87 -15.69
N ASP A 227 -4.78 18.61 -16.54
CA ASP A 227 -6.23 18.77 -16.52
C ASP A 227 -6.97 17.91 -17.55
N THR A 228 -6.28 16.99 -18.21
CA THR A 228 -6.84 16.20 -19.31
C THR A 228 -7.83 15.13 -18.86
N VAL A 229 -7.66 14.56 -17.66
CA VAL A 229 -8.49 13.43 -17.17
C VAL A 229 -9.54 13.84 -16.13
N SER A 230 -9.23 14.81 -15.28
CA SER A 230 -10.12 15.18 -14.17
C SER A 230 -11.00 16.39 -14.53
N PRO A 231 -12.34 16.26 -14.42
CA PRO A 231 -13.25 17.40 -14.62
C PRO A 231 -13.18 18.44 -13.50
N LYS A 232 -12.46 18.16 -12.40
CA LYS A 232 -12.28 19.07 -11.27
C LYS A 232 -11.05 19.95 -11.38
N ALA A 233 -10.28 19.80 -12.45
CA ALA A 233 -9.13 20.63 -12.69
C ALA A 233 -9.54 22.11 -12.78
N LYS A 234 -8.78 22.95 -12.09
CA LYS A 234 -8.91 24.42 -12.12
C LYS A 234 -7.54 24.99 -12.42
N ASN A 235 -7.46 25.78 -13.49
CA ASN A 235 -6.21 26.37 -13.96
C ASN A 235 -5.10 25.32 -14.20
N GLY A 236 -5.44 24.17 -14.81
CA GLY A 236 -4.45 23.11 -15.09
C GLY A 236 -4.04 22.28 -13.87
N THR A 237 -4.76 22.36 -12.74
CA THR A 237 -4.38 21.63 -11.52
C THR A 237 -5.61 21.08 -10.82
N VAL A 238 -5.50 19.86 -10.31
CA VAL A 238 -6.47 19.26 -9.38
C VAL A 238 -5.86 19.25 -7.98
N TRP A 239 -6.72 19.53 -6.99
CA TRP A 239 -6.37 19.43 -5.58
C TRP A 239 -7.51 18.70 -4.86
N GLY A 240 -7.57 17.39 -5.04
CA GLY A 240 -8.61 16.53 -4.51
C GLY A 240 -8.36 16.22 -3.03
N LYS A 241 -8.99 16.97 -2.13
CA LYS A 241 -8.92 16.74 -0.68
C LYS A 241 -9.93 15.68 -0.26
N VAL A 242 -9.45 14.69 0.47
CA VAL A 242 -10.22 13.54 0.97
C VAL A 242 -10.15 13.56 2.49
N SER A 243 -11.32 13.55 3.13
CA SER A 243 -11.42 13.33 4.57
C SER A 243 -11.38 11.83 4.85
N PRO A 244 -10.78 11.37 5.95
CA PRO A 244 -10.79 9.95 6.26
C PRO A 244 -12.18 9.48 6.70
N VAL A 245 -12.52 8.24 6.35
CA VAL A 245 -13.77 7.60 6.79
C VAL A 245 -13.69 7.15 8.25
N LEU A 246 -12.49 6.81 8.73
CA LEU A 246 -12.19 6.47 10.11
C LEU A 246 -10.81 7.05 10.47
N PHE A 247 -10.66 7.51 11.71
CA PHE A 247 -9.38 7.99 12.22
C PHE A 247 -9.30 7.85 13.73
N ASN A 248 -8.09 7.78 14.25
CA ASN A 248 -7.76 7.95 15.67
C ASN A 248 -6.56 8.90 15.81
N ASP A 249 -5.82 8.82 16.91
CA ASP A 249 -4.62 9.62 17.19
C ASP A 249 -3.35 9.15 16.46
N HIS A 250 -3.40 7.97 15.83
CA HIS A 250 -2.24 7.33 15.20
C HIS A 250 -2.42 6.95 13.73
N MET A 251 -3.65 6.87 13.25
CA MET A 251 -3.93 6.48 11.88
C MET A 251 -5.24 7.07 11.35
N ALA A 252 -5.32 7.17 10.02
CA ALA A 252 -6.51 7.55 9.29
C ALA A 252 -6.68 6.68 8.05
N LEU A 253 -7.90 6.20 7.85
CA LEU A 253 -8.32 5.34 6.75
C LEU A 253 -9.07 6.18 5.71
N PHE A 254 -8.66 6.06 4.45
CA PHE A 254 -9.27 6.71 3.30
C PHE A 254 -9.74 5.64 2.31
N ASP A 255 -10.95 5.79 1.81
CA ASP A 255 -11.53 4.85 0.85
C ASP A 255 -11.38 5.36 -0.59
N TYR A 256 -11.44 4.43 -1.54
CA TYR A 256 -11.31 4.77 -2.96
C TYR A 256 -12.48 5.61 -3.49
N ALA A 257 -13.69 5.40 -2.98
CA ALA A 257 -14.88 6.12 -3.47
C ALA A 257 -14.78 7.63 -3.19
N ASP A 258 -14.39 8.01 -1.98
CA ASP A 258 -14.17 9.41 -1.58
C ASP A 258 -12.98 10.01 -2.33
N MET A 259 -11.96 9.21 -2.66
CA MET A 259 -10.85 9.64 -3.54
C MET A 259 -11.33 9.97 -4.95
N VAL A 260 -12.13 9.08 -5.56
CA VAL A 260 -12.75 9.29 -6.88
C VAL A 260 -13.65 10.51 -6.85
N ASP A 261 -14.49 10.63 -5.83
CA ASP A 261 -15.38 11.77 -5.67
C ASP A 261 -14.58 13.05 -5.51
N ALA A 262 -13.52 13.08 -4.70
CA ALA A 262 -12.68 14.26 -4.49
C ALA A 262 -11.92 14.67 -5.76
N TYR A 263 -11.36 13.71 -6.49
CA TYR A 263 -10.58 13.93 -7.71
C TYR A 263 -11.46 14.15 -8.95
N GLY A 264 -12.69 13.62 -8.96
CA GLY A 264 -13.70 13.79 -10.00
C GLY A 264 -13.72 12.71 -11.09
N THR A 265 -12.84 11.72 -11.02
CA THR A 265 -12.74 10.58 -11.95
C THR A 265 -12.04 9.41 -11.27
N ASP A 266 -12.30 8.19 -11.73
CA ASP A 266 -11.61 6.95 -11.32
C ASP A 266 -10.28 6.75 -12.05
N ASP A 267 -10.06 7.49 -13.14
CA ASP A 267 -8.76 7.57 -13.82
C ASP A 267 -7.76 8.45 -13.05
N MET A 268 -7.01 7.81 -12.16
CA MET A 268 -5.98 8.45 -11.32
C MET A 268 -4.59 8.50 -11.99
N SER A 269 -4.49 8.28 -13.31
CA SER A 269 -3.20 8.19 -14.03
C SER A 269 -2.43 9.51 -14.12
N CYS A 270 -3.11 10.66 -14.05
CA CYS A 270 -2.48 11.99 -14.07
C CYS A 270 -2.11 12.53 -12.68
N VAL A 271 -2.41 11.80 -11.60
CA VAL A 271 -2.00 12.24 -10.25
C VAL A 271 -0.47 12.16 -10.17
N SER A 272 0.17 13.31 -10.02
CA SER A 272 1.62 13.43 -9.97
C SER A 272 2.15 13.29 -8.55
N THR A 273 1.34 13.68 -7.57
CA THR A 273 1.74 13.72 -6.17
C THR A 273 0.55 13.42 -5.27
N VAL A 274 0.81 12.60 -4.26
CA VAL A 274 -0.06 12.39 -3.12
C VAL A 274 0.52 13.10 -1.90
N TYR A 275 -0.35 13.74 -1.12
CA TYR A 275 0.03 14.30 0.19
C TYR A 275 -0.83 13.74 1.31
N VAL A 276 -0.26 13.73 2.51
CA VAL A 276 -1.04 13.77 3.75
C VAL A 276 -0.71 15.09 4.44
N GLY A 277 -1.73 15.90 4.65
CA GLY A 277 -1.62 17.21 5.28
C GLY A 277 -2.40 17.30 6.58
N ASP A 278 -2.02 18.23 7.44
CA ASP A 278 -2.82 18.56 8.62
C ASP A 278 -4.02 19.43 8.25
N THR A 279 -5.06 19.37 9.08
CA THR A 279 -6.31 20.13 8.89
C THR A 279 -6.41 21.35 9.82
N GLY A 280 -5.30 21.77 10.43
CA GLY A 280 -5.27 22.81 11.46
C GLY A 280 -5.83 22.40 12.82
N ASN A 281 -6.20 21.12 13.00
CA ASN A 281 -6.77 20.59 14.24
C ASN A 281 -5.73 20.10 15.26
N GLY A 282 -4.44 20.20 14.93
CA GLY A 282 -3.35 19.76 15.78
C GLY A 282 -2.06 19.61 14.99
N LYS A 283 -0.96 19.41 15.71
CA LYS A 283 0.31 19.03 15.09
C LYS A 283 0.24 17.57 14.67
N ILE A 284 0.65 17.28 13.44
CA ILE A 284 0.76 15.90 12.96
C ILE A 284 2.12 15.65 12.33
N LYS A 285 2.58 14.42 12.42
CA LYS A 285 3.70 13.91 11.63
C LYS A 285 3.32 12.55 11.08
N CYS A 286 2.96 12.51 9.80
CA CYS A 286 2.76 11.29 9.06
C CYS A 286 4.11 10.65 8.73
N THR A 287 4.25 9.35 8.96
CA THR A 287 5.48 8.60 8.73
C THR A 287 5.35 7.57 7.63
N ASP A 288 4.16 7.03 7.40
CA ASP A 288 3.97 5.89 6.49
C ASP A 288 2.60 5.93 5.82
N LEU A 289 2.51 5.33 4.63
CA LEU A 289 1.25 4.94 4.01
C LEU A 289 1.22 3.44 3.77
N TYR A 290 0.10 2.80 4.13
CA TYR A 290 -0.25 1.48 3.62
C TYR A 290 -1.33 1.64 2.56
N VAL A 291 -1.05 1.21 1.34
CA VAL A 291 -1.99 1.20 0.24
C VAL A 291 -2.36 -0.25 -0.05
N LEU A 292 -3.54 -0.65 0.36
CA LEU A 292 -4.00 -2.03 0.29
C LEU A 292 -4.71 -2.29 -1.05
N ARG A 293 -4.61 -3.52 -1.54
CA ARG A 293 -5.36 -4.00 -2.71
C ARG A 293 -5.12 -3.19 -3.99
N CYS A 294 -3.85 -2.93 -4.29
CA CYS A 294 -3.39 -2.36 -5.55
C CYS A 294 -3.29 -3.43 -6.63
N LYS A 295 -3.57 -3.09 -7.89
CA LYS A 295 -3.24 -3.94 -9.05
C LYS A 295 -1.79 -3.76 -9.46
N VAL A 296 -1.22 -4.79 -10.08
CA VAL A 296 0.09 -4.68 -10.72
C VAL A 296 -0.03 -3.81 -11.97
N LEU A 297 0.94 -2.91 -12.14
CA LEU A 297 1.06 -2.13 -13.36
C LEU A 297 1.98 -2.87 -14.33
N ASP A 298 1.45 -3.16 -15.51
CA ASP A 298 2.23 -3.66 -16.64
C ASP A 298 3.04 -2.49 -17.23
N ARG A 299 4.15 -2.17 -16.56
CA ARG A 299 5.11 -1.20 -17.09
C ARG A 299 6.47 -1.86 -17.08
N GLU A 300 6.99 -2.15 -18.27
CA GLU A 300 8.41 -2.38 -18.46
C GLU A 300 9.13 -1.16 -17.86
N LEU A 301 9.84 -1.38 -16.75
CA LEU A 301 10.83 -0.41 -16.30
C LEU A 301 11.78 -0.22 -17.48
N PRO A 302 12.03 1.01 -17.97
CA PRO A 302 13.00 1.22 -19.02
C PRO A 302 14.32 0.63 -18.53
N ALA A 303 14.90 -0.29 -19.32
CA ALA A 303 16.24 -0.80 -19.06
C ALA A 303 17.15 0.41 -18.78
N GLU A 304 17.86 0.39 -17.66
CA GLU A 304 18.77 1.48 -17.32
C GLU A 304 19.69 1.74 -18.53
N PRO A 305 19.87 3.01 -18.94
CA PRO A 305 20.69 3.31 -20.09
C PRO A 305 22.11 2.80 -19.81
N VAL A 306 22.54 1.82 -20.59
CA VAL A 306 23.93 1.36 -20.59
C VAL A 306 24.80 2.58 -20.81
N VAL A 307 25.55 2.98 -19.77
CA VAL A 307 26.52 4.06 -19.87
C VAL A 307 27.60 3.57 -20.81
N SER A 308 27.44 3.89 -22.09
CA SER A 308 28.49 3.75 -23.09
C SER A 308 29.56 4.79 -22.78
N GLU A 309 30.64 4.37 -22.13
CA GLU A 309 31.88 5.14 -22.09
C GLU A 309 32.35 5.39 -23.54
N ALA A 310 32.20 6.63 -24.00
CA ALA A 310 32.88 7.14 -25.18
C ALA A 310 33.89 8.23 -24.74
N PRO A 311 35.09 8.27 -25.34
CA PRO A 311 36.24 8.90 -24.74
C PRO A 311 36.23 10.43 -24.87
N ALA A 312 36.87 11.06 -23.88
CA ALA A 312 37.11 12.49 -23.81
C ALA A 312 37.87 13.01 -25.03
N GLU A 313 37.32 14.05 -25.67
CA GLU A 313 38.04 14.96 -26.55
C GLU A 313 37.81 16.40 -26.06
N GLU A 314 38.90 17.14 -26.05
CA GLU A 314 39.18 18.41 -25.38
C GLU A 314 38.70 19.63 -26.20
N SER A 315 38.73 20.81 -25.56
CA SER A 315 38.67 22.17 -26.17
C SER A 315 37.26 22.76 -26.36
N SER A 316 36.92 24.00 -25.99
CA SER A 316 37.72 25.21 -25.71
C SER A 316 36.92 26.17 -24.81
N VAL A 317 37.67 26.93 -24.01
CA VAL A 317 37.22 28.04 -23.16
C VAL A 317 36.91 29.27 -24.02
N VAL A 318 35.76 29.92 -23.81
CA VAL A 318 35.62 31.36 -24.04
C VAL A 318 34.84 31.99 -22.89
N GLU A 319 35.53 32.91 -22.23
CA GLU A 319 35.09 33.80 -21.16
C GLU A 319 34.21 34.94 -21.73
N LEU A 320 33.34 35.53 -20.88
CA LEU A 320 33.18 36.98 -20.64
C LEU A 320 31.71 37.50 -20.49
N LEU A 321 31.49 38.16 -19.34
CA LEU A 321 30.59 39.30 -19.00
C LEU A 321 29.15 39.09 -18.46
N THR A 322 29.05 39.23 -17.13
CA THR A 322 27.99 39.98 -16.39
C THR A 322 28.17 41.51 -16.52
N PRO A 323 27.24 42.39 -16.04
CA PRO A 323 25.77 42.38 -15.95
C PRO A 323 25.19 43.76 -16.48
N PRO A 324 23.94 44.23 -16.21
CA PRO A 324 23.49 44.68 -14.88
C PRO A 324 21.98 44.56 -14.53
N SER A 325 21.73 44.49 -13.21
CA SER A 325 20.73 45.26 -12.42
C SER A 325 19.31 45.48 -12.96
N SER A 326 18.32 45.01 -12.20
CA SER A 326 17.22 45.86 -11.70
C SER A 326 16.59 45.27 -10.44
N ALA A 327 16.84 45.93 -9.33
CA ALA A 327 16.08 45.82 -8.10
C ALA A 327 14.74 46.56 -8.27
N VAL A 328 13.65 45.95 -7.82
CA VAL A 328 12.45 46.69 -7.41
C VAL A 328 12.02 46.15 -6.05
N HIS A 329 12.09 47.05 -5.07
CA HIS A 329 11.58 46.91 -3.72
C HIS A 329 10.06 46.71 -3.72
N SER A 330 9.55 45.92 -2.78
CA SER A 330 8.23 46.17 -2.20
C SER A 330 8.28 45.91 -0.71
N GLU A 331 8.06 46.97 0.06
CA GLU A 331 7.98 47.02 1.51
C GLU A 331 6.72 46.33 2.04
N ALA A 332 6.87 45.75 3.23
CA ALA A 332 5.80 45.33 4.10
C ALA A 332 5.06 46.53 4.74
N ALA A 333 3.79 46.34 5.08
CA ALA A 333 3.15 47.08 6.17
C ALA A 333 2.12 46.19 6.88
N ALA A 334 2.18 46.24 8.20
CA ALA A 334 1.53 45.35 9.14
C ALA A 334 0.17 45.87 9.66
N ALA A 335 -0.60 44.92 10.21
CA ALA A 335 -1.46 44.96 11.40
C ALA A 335 -2.66 45.93 11.48
N VAL A 336 -3.85 45.36 11.79
CA VAL A 336 -4.76 45.86 12.84
C VAL A 336 -5.49 44.68 13.49
N GLU A 337 -5.32 44.54 14.80
CA GLU A 337 -6.14 43.73 15.73
C GLU A 337 -7.53 44.35 15.90
N ASN A 338 -8.55 43.53 16.17
CA ASN A 338 -9.62 43.98 17.07
C ASN A 338 -10.20 42.81 17.87
N ASP A 339 -10.02 42.94 19.18
CA ASP A 339 -10.57 42.16 20.27
C ASP A 339 -12.07 42.48 20.45
N SER A 340 -12.89 41.47 20.74
CA SER A 340 -14.11 41.66 21.52
C SER A 340 -14.56 40.36 22.18
N SER A 341 -14.28 40.30 23.48
CA SER A 341 -14.87 39.33 24.42
C SER A 341 -16.39 39.48 24.55
N SER A 342 -17.11 38.37 24.72
CA SER A 342 -18.26 38.31 25.63
C SER A 342 -18.52 36.86 26.11
N LYS A 343 -19.25 36.76 27.22
CA LYS A 343 -19.13 35.76 28.28
C LYS A 343 -20.35 34.82 28.31
N ALA A 344 -20.09 33.53 28.46
CA ALA A 344 -20.87 32.44 29.08
C ALA A 344 -22.41 32.38 28.93
N GLU A 345 -22.90 31.24 28.43
CA GLU A 345 -24.04 30.53 29.03
C GLU A 345 -23.83 29.00 28.98
N LYS A 346 -24.05 28.35 30.14
CA LYS A 346 -24.01 26.89 30.34
C LYS A 346 -25.32 26.29 29.83
N GLY A 347 -25.24 25.38 28.87
CA GLY A 347 -26.35 24.53 28.43
C GLY A 347 -25.90 23.08 28.30
N SER A 348 -26.39 22.24 29.21
CA SER A 348 -26.20 20.79 29.23
C SER A 348 -26.71 20.13 27.94
N VAL A 349 -25.86 19.40 27.21
CA VAL A 349 -26.33 18.50 26.13
C VAL A 349 -25.54 17.19 26.19
N LYS A 350 -26.00 16.29 27.07
CA LYS A 350 -25.59 14.87 27.12
C LYS A 350 -26.32 13.99 26.07
N SER A 351 -26.97 14.59 25.07
CA SER A 351 -28.01 13.91 24.29
C SER A 351 -27.60 13.41 22.91
N ASN A 352 -26.45 13.83 22.35
CA ASN A 352 -26.09 13.46 20.97
C ASN A 352 -25.24 12.18 20.84
N LEU A 353 -24.53 11.74 21.90
CA LEU A 353 -23.80 10.46 21.86
C LEU A 353 -24.73 9.24 22.01
N VAL A 354 -25.81 9.39 22.79
CA VAL A 354 -26.77 8.31 23.04
C VAL A 354 -27.64 8.02 21.82
N LEU A 355 -27.97 9.03 21.01
CA LEU A 355 -28.79 8.82 19.80
C LEU A 355 -28.04 8.09 18.68
N ILE A 356 -26.72 8.29 18.56
CA ILE A 356 -25.87 7.56 17.59
C ILE A 356 -25.74 6.08 18.02
N ILE A 357 -25.55 5.83 19.32
CA ILE A 357 -25.46 4.46 19.86
C ILE A 357 -26.79 3.71 19.74
N ILE A 358 -27.94 4.37 19.96
CA ILE A 358 -29.25 3.72 19.82
C ILE A 358 -29.59 3.44 18.34
N GLY A 359 -29.16 4.31 17.41
CA GLY A 359 -29.36 4.10 15.97
C GLY A 359 -28.62 2.87 15.43
N ALA A 360 -27.38 2.64 15.86
CA ALA A 360 -26.58 1.48 15.45
C ALA A 360 -27.12 0.16 16.02
N VAL A 361 -27.56 0.15 17.29
CA VAL A 361 -28.10 -1.06 17.93
C VAL A 361 -29.47 -1.46 17.38
N ALA A 362 -30.32 -0.50 16.99
CA ALA A 362 -31.62 -0.79 16.38
C ALA A 362 -31.49 -1.36 14.95
N GLY A 363 -30.50 -0.92 14.16
CA GLY A 363 -30.24 -1.45 12.82
C GLY A 363 -29.80 -2.91 12.81
N ILE A 364 -28.93 -3.29 13.77
CA ILE A 364 -28.41 -4.66 13.89
C ILE A 364 -29.51 -5.64 14.35
N ALA A 365 -30.41 -5.22 15.24
CA ALA A 365 -31.52 -6.06 15.68
C ALA A 365 -32.53 -6.36 14.55
N VAL A 366 -32.79 -5.40 13.66
CA VAL A 366 -33.74 -5.60 12.53
C VAL A 366 -33.15 -6.51 11.47
N ALA A 367 -31.84 -6.39 11.16
CA ALA A 367 -31.16 -7.29 10.23
C ALA A 367 -31.08 -8.73 10.77
N GLY A 368 -30.81 -8.90 12.07
CA GLY A 368 -30.78 -10.22 12.72
C GLY A 368 -32.14 -10.93 12.74
N VAL A 369 -33.24 -10.20 12.96
CA VAL A 369 -34.60 -10.78 12.94
C VAL A 369 -35.04 -11.18 11.53
N ILE A 370 -34.65 -10.40 10.50
CA ILE A 370 -34.94 -10.76 9.10
C ILE A 370 -34.18 -12.02 8.69
N LEU A 371 -32.89 -12.14 9.04
CA LEU A 371 -32.11 -13.35 8.78
C LEU A 371 -32.66 -14.57 9.54
N TYR A 372 -33.10 -14.41 10.79
CA TYR A 372 -33.70 -15.49 11.56
C TYR A 372 -35.02 -15.98 10.97
N ILE A 373 -35.88 -15.09 10.45
CA ILE A 373 -37.14 -15.47 9.79
C ILE A 373 -36.90 -16.16 8.44
N ILE A 374 -35.85 -15.76 7.70
CA ILE A 374 -35.50 -16.38 6.42
C ILE A 374 -34.85 -17.75 6.64
N LEU A 375 -33.98 -17.90 7.64
CA LEU A 375 -33.26 -19.15 7.91
C LEU A 375 -34.06 -20.15 8.77
N GLY A 376 -35.00 -19.69 9.60
CA GLY A 376 -35.87 -20.55 10.41
C GLY A 376 -37.02 -21.21 9.64
N ARG A 377 -37.07 -21.05 8.31
CA ARG A 377 -38.14 -21.56 7.45
C ARG A 377 -37.71 -22.64 6.45
N LYS A 378 -36.57 -23.30 6.69
CA LYS A 378 -36.20 -24.56 6.03
C LYS A 378 -36.23 -25.72 6.99
#